data_AF-A0A0H5C573-F1
#
_entry.id   AF-A0A0H5C573-F1
#
_cell.length_a   1.000
_cell.length_b   1.000
_cell.length_c   1.000
_cell.angle_alpha   90.00
_cell.angle_beta   90.00
_cell.angle_gamma   90.00
#
_symmetry.space_group_name_H-M   'P 1'
#
loop_
_entity.id
_entity.type
_entity.pdbx_description
1 polymer ?
#
loop_
_entity_poly.entity_id
_entity_poly.type
_entity_poly.pdbx_seq_one_letter_code
_entity_poly.pdbx_strand_id
1 'polypeptide(L)'
;MVRRLIKNDLVKNIVRDTTVNVFGTISHEYREVSDTELTTFQADPWDGFGTQTMAPRHLASLSRQGSLPFNETVNYYYDPKHQGQDVTVYVIDTGVFKDHPEFGGRVLEQKTFVGGDVGDNNGHGTHVAGVVASKTFGVAKKANIVDLKVLDPRGSGSLTNVLAAIEYACKKRADSNTKGIINLSLGSLKNNVLNAAIEAASHSGMVIVAAAGNFASDSCRASPASAEGVISVGAFDDKTDEMASFTNHGPCIDVLASGVDVFSVSHNQLEIPTVMSGTSMSAPAISGLAAVLLSQGVEPREIKGKLIEYSRCNRIKNTIHKTPNRAAFNGVNRDDDEYPQSSMYNPSIHGIQAQPVYSKVEGQSQDNMSSDTVFAASDDSDSDRDDIPQEFDVPDGQYLYRREQPAGSSSKLIWV
;
A
#
# COMPACT_ATOMS: atom_id res chain seq x y z
N MET A 1 8.82 -20.06 18.26
CA MET A 1 10.03 -19.43 17.68
C MET A 1 10.39 -18.13 18.38
N VAL A 2 9.55 -17.09 18.34
CA VAL A 2 9.85 -15.73 18.81
C VAL A 2 10.14 -15.67 20.31
N ARG A 3 9.41 -16.43 21.15
CA ARG A 3 9.74 -16.58 22.59
C ARG A 3 11.12 -17.20 22.88
N ARG A 4 11.76 -17.90 21.93
CA ARG A 4 13.15 -18.39 22.05
C ARG A 4 14.15 -17.34 21.56
N LEU A 5 13.81 -16.60 20.50
CA LEU A 5 14.60 -15.47 19.99
C LEU A 5 14.68 -14.32 21.00
N ILE A 6 13.55 -13.85 21.55
CA ILE A 6 13.50 -12.77 22.57
C ILE A 6 14.24 -13.16 23.87
N LYS A 7 14.41 -14.47 24.15
CA LYS A 7 15.16 -14.96 25.32
C LYS A 7 16.65 -15.19 25.05
N ASN A 8 17.10 -15.04 23.81
CA ASN A 8 18.52 -15.10 23.47
C ASN A 8 19.11 -13.68 23.59
N ASP A 9 20.08 -13.49 24.48
CA ASP A 9 20.62 -12.16 24.78
C ASP A 9 21.40 -11.53 23.61
N LEU A 10 21.96 -12.35 22.70
CA LEU A 10 22.53 -11.86 21.44
C LEU A 10 21.45 -11.27 20.52
N VAL A 11 20.24 -11.84 20.52
CA VAL A 11 19.12 -11.37 19.70
C VAL A 11 18.41 -10.19 20.35
N LYS A 12 18.31 -10.12 21.69
CA LYS A 12 17.79 -8.94 22.41
C LYS A 12 18.51 -7.66 22.03
N ASN A 13 19.84 -7.71 21.90
CA ASN A 13 20.65 -6.53 21.57
C ASN A 13 20.54 -6.15 20.08
N ILE A 14 20.19 -7.09 19.20
CA ILE A 14 19.95 -6.83 17.76
C ILE A 14 18.51 -6.32 17.50
N VAL A 15 17.54 -6.71 18.33
CA VAL A 15 16.10 -6.49 18.07
C VAL A 15 15.52 -5.25 18.77
N ARG A 16 16.18 -4.71 19.82
CA ARG A 16 15.55 -3.73 20.71
C ARG A 16 15.21 -2.36 20.11
N ASP A 17 15.99 -1.88 19.13
CA ASP A 17 15.85 -0.51 18.59
C ASP A 17 15.40 -0.45 17.12
N THR A 18 14.98 -1.57 16.51
CA THR A 18 14.38 -1.50 15.16
C THR A 18 12.93 -1.03 15.24
N THR A 19 12.73 0.26 15.02
CA THR A 19 11.42 0.85 14.73
C THR A 19 10.94 0.39 13.36
N VAL A 20 9.69 -0.08 13.31
CA VAL A 20 8.93 -0.39 12.10
C VAL A 20 7.82 0.64 11.99
N ASN A 21 7.62 1.22 10.81
CA ASN A 21 6.57 2.20 10.58
C ASN A 21 5.64 1.73 9.46
N VAL A 22 4.43 2.29 9.40
CA VAL A 22 3.74 2.41 8.10
C VAL A 22 4.69 3.07 7.11
N PHE A 23 4.73 2.62 5.86
CA PHE A 23 5.41 3.41 4.83
C PHE A 23 4.57 4.66 4.60
N GLY A 24 5.12 5.81 4.98
CA GLY A 24 4.35 7.04 5.20
C GLY A 24 3.36 7.36 4.09
N THR A 25 2.11 7.63 4.48
CA THR A 25 1.05 8.07 3.59
C THR A 25 1.39 9.47 3.07
N ILE A 26 1.44 9.64 1.75
CA ILE A 26 1.88 10.92 1.15
C ILE A 26 0.74 11.95 1.08
N SER A 27 -0.51 11.49 1.18
CA SER A 27 -1.70 12.31 1.37
C SER A 27 -2.74 11.55 2.18
N HIS A 28 -3.43 12.26 3.08
CA HIS A 28 -4.68 11.81 3.69
C HIS A 28 -5.77 12.80 3.28
N GLU A 29 -6.58 12.44 2.29
CA GLU A 29 -7.76 13.21 1.91
C GLU A 29 -9.03 12.43 2.26
N TYR A 30 -10.02 13.12 2.81
CA TYR A 30 -11.41 12.67 2.80
C TYR A 30 -12.07 13.33 1.60
N ARG A 31 -12.75 12.54 0.76
CA ARG A 31 -13.53 13.08 -0.36
C ARG A 31 -14.97 12.63 -0.22
N GLU A 32 -15.87 13.61 -0.16
CA GLU A 32 -17.29 13.36 -0.37
C GLU A 32 -17.47 12.82 -1.79
N VAL A 33 -17.89 11.56 -1.87
CA VAL A 33 -18.37 10.91 -3.09
C VAL A 33 -19.90 10.97 -2.99
N SER A 34 -20.57 11.48 -4.02
CA SER A 34 -22.02 11.70 -3.91
C SER A 34 -22.77 10.37 -3.81
N ASP A 35 -23.89 10.32 -3.06
CA ASP A 35 -24.70 9.10 -2.88
C ASP A 35 -25.09 8.42 -4.22
N THR A 36 -25.19 9.21 -5.29
CA THR A 36 -25.49 8.76 -6.65
C THR A 36 -24.35 8.05 -7.38
N GLU A 37 -23.13 8.03 -6.82
CA GLU A 37 -21.96 7.33 -7.39
C GLU A 37 -21.71 5.95 -6.74
N LEU A 38 -22.53 5.54 -5.76
CA LEU A 38 -22.36 4.27 -5.06
C LEU A 38 -22.74 3.08 -5.95
N THR A 39 -21.74 2.22 -6.17
CA THR A 39 -21.68 1.18 -7.21
C THR A 39 -22.87 0.22 -7.26
N THR A 40 -23.36 -0.10 -8.46
CA THR A 40 -24.26 -1.24 -8.65
C THR A 40 -23.49 -2.50 -8.98
N PHE A 41 -23.72 -3.56 -8.20
CA PHE A 41 -23.20 -4.90 -8.47
C PHE A 41 -24.14 -5.62 -9.43
N GLN A 42 -23.69 -5.83 -10.66
CA GLN A 42 -24.40 -6.64 -11.65
C GLN A 42 -23.52 -7.82 -12.01
N ALA A 43 -23.96 -9.03 -11.62
CA ALA A 43 -23.46 -10.24 -12.25
C ALA A 43 -24.28 -10.44 -13.53
N ASP A 44 -23.66 -10.25 -14.68
CA ASP A 44 -24.29 -10.62 -15.94
C ASP A 44 -24.27 -12.16 -16.06
N PRO A 45 -25.43 -12.83 -16.22
CA PRO A 45 -25.47 -14.29 -16.34
C PRO A 45 -24.75 -14.83 -17.59
N TRP A 46 -24.52 -14.01 -18.61
CA TRP A 46 -24.10 -14.44 -19.94
C TRP A 46 -22.57 -14.44 -20.13
N ASP A 47 -21.85 -13.53 -19.47
CA ASP A 47 -20.40 -13.33 -19.67
C ASP A 47 -19.49 -14.15 -18.71
N GLY A 48 -20.08 -14.78 -17.68
CA GLY A 48 -19.35 -15.66 -16.75
C GLY A 48 -18.47 -14.96 -15.70
N PHE A 49 -18.28 -13.65 -15.79
CA PHE A 49 -17.67 -12.79 -14.77
C PHE A 49 -18.70 -11.85 -14.10
N GLY A 50 -18.37 -11.35 -12.91
CA GLY A 50 -19.14 -10.33 -12.20
C GLY A 50 -18.62 -8.93 -12.51
N THR A 51 -19.53 -7.95 -12.52
CA THR A 51 -19.21 -6.54 -12.77
C THR A 51 -19.56 -5.69 -11.55
N GLN A 52 -18.59 -4.88 -11.10
CA GLN A 52 -18.85 -3.72 -10.27
C GLN A 52 -18.77 -2.49 -11.18
N THR A 53 -19.90 -1.82 -11.39
CA THR A 53 -19.97 -0.57 -12.14
C THR A 53 -19.45 0.60 -11.29
N MET A 54 -18.91 1.63 -11.95
CA MET A 54 -18.36 2.82 -11.26
C MET A 54 -17.34 2.43 -10.18
N ALA A 55 -16.51 1.43 -10.47
CA ALA A 55 -15.56 0.89 -9.52
C ALA A 55 -14.42 1.90 -9.26
N PRO A 56 -13.88 1.93 -8.02
CA PRO A 56 -12.60 2.58 -7.74
C PRO A 56 -11.52 2.14 -8.74
N ARG A 57 -10.73 3.10 -9.23
CA ARG A 57 -9.75 2.86 -10.30
C ARG A 57 -8.74 1.77 -9.96
N HIS A 58 -8.33 1.69 -8.69
CA HIS A 58 -7.41 0.66 -8.22
C HIS A 58 -7.95 -0.76 -8.39
N LEU A 59 -9.28 -0.96 -8.31
CA LEU A 59 -9.92 -2.24 -8.64
C LEU A 59 -9.99 -2.44 -10.15
N ALA A 60 -10.53 -1.45 -10.88
CA ALA A 60 -10.69 -1.53 -12.33
C ALA A 60 -9.37 -1.88 -13.04
N SER A 61 -8.27 -1.27 -12.58
CA SER A 61 -6.90 -1.45 -13.05
C SER A 61 -6.42 -2.92 -12.99
N LEU A 62 -6.89 -3.72 -12.03
CA LEU A 62 -6.59 -5.15 -11.91
C LEU A 62 -7.35 -6.03 -12.92
N SER A 63 -8.27 -5.45 -13.70
CA SER A 63 -9.12 -6.14 -14.67
C SER A 63 -8.99 -5.60 -16.10
N ARG A 64 -7.95 -4.80 -16.38
CA ARG A 64 -7.66 -4.23 -17.71
C ARG A 64 -6.49 -4.92 -18.41
N GLN A 65 -6.52 -4.93 -19.74
CA GLN A 65 -5.34 -5.20 -20.56
C GLN A 65 -4.50 -3.93 -20.71
N GLY A 66 -5.14 -2.81 -21.08
CA GLY A 66 -4.50 -1.53 -21.34
C GLY A 66 -4.56 -0.51 -20.20
N SER A 67 -4.21 0.72 -20.56
CA SER A 67 -4.38 1.93 -19.74
C SER A 67 -5.86 2.22 -19.48
N LEU A 68 -6.18 2.67 -18.26
CA LEU A 68 -7.51 3.20 -17.95
C LEU A 68 -7.67 4.62 -18.55
N PRO A 69 -8.87 5.01 -19.05
CA PRO A 69 -9.16 6.37 -19.46
C PRO A 69 -9.03 7.32 -18.27
N PHE A 70 -8.63 8.56 -18.53
CA PHE A 70 -8.29 9.51 -17.46
C PHE A 70 -9.54 10.07 -16.73
N ASN A 71 -10.58 10.46 -17.49
CA ASN A 71 -11.77 11.18 -17.00
C ASN A 71 -13.10 10.42 -17.20
N GLU A 72 -13.07 9.08 -17.21
CA GLU A 72 -14.26 8.26 -17.41
C GLU A 72 -14.53 7.35 -16.21
N THR A 73 -15.80 6.98 -16.01
CA THR A 73 -16.18 5.94 -15.06
C THR A 73 -15.72 4.58 -15.58
N VAL A 74 -15.18 3.75 -14.70
CA VAL A 74 -14.55 2.48 -15.07
C VAL A 74 -15.18 1.32 -14.31
N ASN A 75 -15.19 0.14 -14.94
CA ASN A 75 -15.76 -1.07 -14.36
C ASN A 75 -14.65 -1.99 -13.83
N TYR A 76 -14.95 -2.71 -12.74
CA TYR A 76 -14.12 -3.82 -12.27
C TYR A 76 -14.80 -5.14 -12.62
N TYR A 77 -14.13 -5.95 -13.46
CA TYR A 77 -14.56 -7.30 -13.81
C TYR A 77 -13.83 -8.32 -12.95
N TYR A 78 -14.55 -9.25 -12.32
CA TYR A 78 -14.00 -10.20 -11.34
C TYR A 78 -14.68 -11.57 -11.41
N ASP A 79 -14.02 -12.61 -10.92
CA ASP A 79 -14.61 -13.94 -10.78
C ASP A 79 -15.66 -13.95 -9.65
N PRO A 80 -16.97 -14.11 -9.91
CA PRO A 80 -18.00 -14.01 -8.89
C PRO A 80 -18.06 -15.27 -8.00
N LYS A 81 -17.51 -16.39 -8.47
CA LYS A 81 -17.43 -17.66 -7.75
C LYS A 81 -16.32 -17.62 -6.71
N HIS A 82 -15.18 -17.02 -7.04
CA HIS A 82 -14.00 -16.98 -6.18
C HIS A 82 -13.63 -15.54 -5.81
N GLN A 83 -13.94 -15.18 -4.56
CA GLN A 83 -13.79 -13.84 -3.97
C GLN A 83 -13.12 -13.88 -2.59
N GLY A 84 -12.30 -14.92 -2.34
CA GLY A 84 -11.59 -15.10 -1.07
C GLY A 84 -12.34 -15.88 0.01
N GLN A 85 -13.44 -16.58 -0.33
CA GLN A 85 -14.14 -17.45 0.63
C GLN A 85 -13.15 -18.43 1.29
N ASP A 86 -13.35 -18.66 2.60
CA ASP A 86 -12.53 -19.55 3.44
C ASP A 86 -11.03 -19.20 3.53
N VAL A 87 -10.65 -18.01 3.06
CA VAL A 87 -9.31 -17.43 3.23
C VAL A 87 -9.33 -16.37 4.34
N THR A 88 -8.33 -16.41 5.21
CA THR A 88 -8.09 -15.37 6.23
C THR A 88 -6.88 -14.53 5.85
N VAL A 89 -7.05 -13.20 5.80
CA VAL A 89 -5.95 -12.24 5.69
C VAL A 89 -5.67 -11.64 7.05
N TYR A 90 -4.47 -11.88 7.56
CA TYR A 90 -3.93 -11.29 8.77
C TYR A 90 -3.34 -9.92 8.42
N VAL A 91 -4.03 -8.85 8.80
CA VAL A 91 -3.59 -7.47 8.59
C VAL A 91 -2.73 -7.08 9.78
N ILE A 92 -1.41 -6.95 9.56
CA ILE A 92 -0.43 -6.62 10.60
C ILE A 92 -0.09 -5.12 10.45
N ASP A 93 -0.79 -4.27 11.21
CA ASP A 93 -0.86 -2.82 10.94
C ASP A 93 -1.23 -1.98 12.20
N THR A 94 -1.88 -0.81 12.06
CA THR A 94 -2.33 0.10 13.15
C THR A 94 -3.61 -0.34 13.88
N GLY A 95 -4.26 -1.41 13.40
CA GLY A 95 -5.58 -1.84 13.84
C GLY A 95 -6.59 -1.87 12.67
N VAL A 96 -7.79 -2.40 12.91
CA VAL A 96 -8.92 -2.28 11.98
C VAL A 96 -10.16 -1.82 12.72
N PHE A 97 -10.92 -0.86 12.17
CA PHE A 97 -12.25 -0.56 12.68
C PHE A 97 -13.26 -1.67 12.28
N LYS A 98 -13.33 -2.71 13.12
CA LYS A 98 -14.09 -3.96 12.87
C LYS A 98 -15.58 -3.79 12.57
N ASP A 99 -16.21 -2.75 13.11
CA ASP A 99 -17.66 -2.52 13.02
C ASP A 99 -18.05 -1.70 11.78
N HIS A 100 -17.10 -1.41 10.86
CA HIS A 100 -17.42 -0.75 9.58
C HIS A 100 -18.36 -1.64 8.74
N PRO A 101 -19.52 -1.13 8.26
CA PRO A 101 -20.54 -1.94 7.59
C PRO A 101 -20.02 -2.67 6.33
N GLU A 102 -19.10 -2.04 5.62
CA GLU A 102 -18.38 -2.59 4.46
C GLU A 102 -17.65 -3.93 4.70
N PHE A 103 -17.26 -4.25 5.95
CA PHE A 103 -16.70 -5.56 6.27
C PHE A 103 -17.78 -6.62 6.49
N GLY A 104 -19.02 -6.24 6.82
CA GLY A 104 -20.14 -7.16 7.00
C GLY A 104 -19.89 -8.26 8.02
N GLY A 105 -19.17 -7.95 9.12
CA GLY A 105 -18.81 -8.91 10.17
C GLY A 105 -17.64 -9.85 9.84
N ARG A 106 -16.95 -9.68 8.70
CA ARG A 106 -15.81 -10.54 8.30
C ARG A 106 -14.48 -10.20 8.97
N VAL A 107 -14.41 -9.19 9.84
CA VAL A 107 -13.29 -8.99 10.77
C VAL A 107 -13.50 -9.92 11.96
N LEU A 108 -12.94 -11.13 11.88
CA LEU A 108 -13.27 -12.24 12.79
C LEU A 108 -12.64 -12.12 14.18
N GLU A 109 -11.50 -11.45 14.29
CA GLU A 109 -10.78 -11.25 15.55
C GLU A 109 -9.90 -10.01 15.46
N GLN A 110 -9.66 -9.38 16.60
CA GLN A 110 -8.68 -8.32 16.77
C GLN A 110 -7.72 -8.63 17.91
N LYS A 111 -6.47 -8.22 17.76
CA LYS A 111 -5.44 -8.37 18.80
C LYS A 111 -4.42 -7.25 18.72
N THR A 112 -4.10 -6.64 19.86
CA THR A 112 -3.02 -5.65 19.98
C THR A 112 -1.74 -6.27 20.55
N PHE A 113 -0.61 -5.81 20.02
CA PHE A 113 0.74 -6.07 20.50
C PHE A 113 1.45 -4.80 21.00
N VAL A 114 0.90 -3.62 20.74
CA VAL A 114 1.39 -2.33 21.29
C VAL A 114 0.85 -2.02 22.69
N GLY A 115 -0.07 -2.85 23.20
CA GLY A 115 -0.82 -2.58 24.42
C GLY A 115 -2.08 -1.74 24.13
N GLY A 116 -2.74 -1.30 25.20
CA GLY A 116 -4.01 -0.56 25.10
C GLY A 116 -5.13 -1.38 24.47
N ASP A 117 -6.05 -0.70 23.80
CA ASP A 117 -7.23 -1.29 23.17
C ASP A 117 -7.00 -1.74 21.71
N VAL A 118 -7.82 -2.70 21.30
CA VAL A 118 -8.01 -3.09 19.89
C VAL A 118 -8.74 -2.00 19.10
N GLY A 119 -8.84 -2.14 17.78
CA GLY A 119 -9.37 -1.10 16.90
C GLY A 119 -8.28 -0.17 16.36
N ASP A 120 -8.63 0.65 15.38
CA ASP A 120 -7.71 1.53 14.67
C ASP A 120 -7.89 2.99 15.11
N ASN A 121 -6.79 3.61 15.55
CA ASN A 121 -6.76 5.01 16.00
C ASN A 121 -5.89 5.87 15.06
N ASN A 122 -5.49 5.32 13.92
CA ASN A 122 -4.67 5.98 12.90
C ASN A 122 -5.41 6.04 11.55
N GLY A 123 -6.04 4.93 11.17
CA GLY A 123 -6.81 4.79 9.93
C GLY A 123 -6.12 3.99 8.83
N HIS A 124 -4.79 3.86 8.87
CA HIS A 124 -4.02 3.16 7.85
C HIS A 124 -4.41 1.67 7.78
N GLY A 125 -4.41 0.94 8.90
CA GLY A 125 -4.78 -0.48 8.93
C GLY A 125 -6.23 -0.76 8.51
N THR A 126 -7.15 0.16 8.81
CA THR A 126 -8.55 0.11 8.33
C THR A 126 -8.64 0.31 6.82
N HIS A 127 -7.92 1.30 6.26
CA HIS A 127 -7.83 1.53 4.82
C HIS A 127 -7.26 0.29 4.11
N VAL A 128 -6.13 -0.24 4.62
CA VAL A 128 -5.47 -1.46 4.14
C VAL A 128 -6.43 -2.65 4.14
N ALA A 129 -7.08 -2.95 5.26
CA ALA A 129 -8.07 -4.03 5.35
C ALA A 129 -9.24 -3.83 4.38
N GLY A 130 -9.63 -2.58 4.14
CA GLY A 130 -10.64 -2.21 3.16
C GLY A 130 -10.24 -2.56 1.72
N VAL A 131 -9.01 -2.25 1.30
CA VAL A 131 -8.51 -2.61 -0.05
C VAL A 131 -8.37 -4.13 -0.21
N VAL A 132 -8.08 -4.87 0.86
CA VAL A 132 -8.14 -6.34 0.83
C VAL A 132 -9.58 -6.82 0.62
N ALA A 133 -10.50 -6.44 1.51
CA ALA A 133 -11.73 -7.22 1.73
C ALA A 133 -13.03 -6.42 1.96
N SER A 134 -13.06 -5.08 1.87
CA SER A 134 -14.34 -4.35 1.91
C SER A 134 -15.25 -4.75 0.74
N LYS A 135 -16.57 -4.58 0.92
CA LYS A 135 -17.56 -4.88 -0.14
C LYS A 135 -17.32 -4.04 -1.39
N THR A 136 -17.09 -2.74 -1.23
CA THR A 136 -17.03 -1.74 -2.29
C THR A 136 -15.60 -1.53 -2.79
N PHE A 137 -14.63 -1.31 -1.90
CA PHE A 137 -13.24 -0.99 -2.27
C PHE A 137 -12.31 -2.21 -2.31
N GLY A 138 -12.77 -3.36 -1.83
CA GLY A 138 -11.96 -4.56 -1.66
C GLY A 138 -11.87 -5.44 -2.91
N VAL A 139 -10.71 -6.05 -3.10
CA VAL A 139 -10.46 -7.02 -4.18
C VAL A 139 -11.08 -8.39 -3.87
N ALA A 140 -10.93 -8.88 -2.63
CA ALA A 140 -11.45 -10.17 -2.17
C ALA A 140 -12.70 -9.97 -1.29
N LYS A 141 -13.83 -9.66 -1.94
CA LYS A 141 -15.08 -9.19 -1.31
C LYS A 141 -15.75 -10.19 -0.35
N LYS A 142 -15.25 -11.44 -0.26
CA LYS A 142 -15.72 -12.49 0.66
C LYS A 142 -14.60 -13.06 1.55
N ALA A 143 -13.40 -12.48 1.54
CA ALA A 143 -12.33 -12.87 2.46
C ALA A 143 -12.62 -12.46 3.91
N ASN A 144 -12.02 -13.21 4.85
CA ASN A 144 -12.03 -12.89 6.26
C ASN A 144 -10.78 -12.09 6.64
N ILE A 145 -10.92 -11.19 7.61
CA ILE A 145 -9.81 -10.41 8.18
C ILE A 145 -9.56 -10.86 9.63
N VAL A 146 -8.28 -10.95 10.01
CA VAL A 146 -7.85 -10.94 11.41
C VAL A 146 -6.93 -9.73 11.60
N ASP A 147 -7.32 -8.85 12.51
CA ASP A 147 -6.61 -7.62 12.83
C ASP A 147 -5.53 -7.88 13.88
N LEU A 148 -4.26 -7.63 13.53
CA LEU A 148 -3.10 -7.77 14.39
C LEU A 148 -2.37 -6.43 14.51
N LYS A 149 -2.87 -5.57 15.40
CA LYS A 149 -2.35 -4.23 15.69
C LYS A 149 -0.94 -4.28 16.29
N VAL A 150 0.06 -3.88 15.53
CA VAL A 150 1.49 -3.82 15.93
C VAL A 150 2.08 -2.42 15.89
N LEU A 151 1.34 -1.45 15.35
CA LEU A 151 1.72 -0.04 15.25
C LEU A 151 0.82 0.81 16.18
N ASP A 152 1.39 1.88 16.73
CA ASP A 152 0.72 2.85 17.60
C ASP A 152 -0.13 3.86 16.77
N PRO A 153 -0.88 4.78 17.40
CA PRO A 153 -1.69 5.77 16.68
C PRO A 153 -0.90 6.70 15.74
N ARG A 154 0.43 6.77 15.86
CA ARG A 154 1.32 7.54 14.96
C ARG A 154 1.85 6.70 13.80
N GLY A 155 1.48 5.43 13.72
CA GLY A 155 1.95 4.50 12.69
C GLY A 155 3.30 3.86 13.00
N SER A 156 3.79 3.94 14.24
CA SER A 156 5.11 3.41 14.65
C SER A 156 4.98 2.21 15.60
N GLY A 157 5.85 1.22 15.46
CA GLY A 157 5.87 0.03 16.32
C GLY A 157 7.26 -0.60 16.43
N SER A 158 7.40 -1.57 17.33
CA SER A 158 8.67 -2.29 17.49
C SER A 158 8.71 -3.54 16.61
N LEU A 159 9.90 -3.88 16.10
CA LEU A 159 10.14 -5.17 15.44
C LEU A 159 9.67 -6.37 16.29
N THR A 160 9.80 -6.29 17.62
CA THR A 160 9.33 -7.34 18.54
C THR A 160 7.83 -7.60 18.40
N ASN A 161 7.02 -6.55 18.25
CA ASN A 161 5.57 -6.65 18.09
C ASN A 161 5.20 -7.27 16.74
N VAL A 162 5.88 -6.85 15.66
CA VAL A 162 5.71 -7.41 14.30
C VAL A 162 6.03 -8.91 14.30
N LEU A 163 7.16 -9.31 14.87
CA LEU A 163 7.56 -10.72 14.99
C LEU A 163 6.54 -11.53 15.80
N ALA A 164 6.03 -10.98 16.91
CA ALA A 164 5.02 -11.65 17.73
C ALA A 164 3.67 -11.82 16.99
N ALA A 165 3.28 -10.85 16.16
CA ALA A 165 2.10 -10.94 15.30
C ALA A 165 2.27 -11.98 14.17
N ILE A 166 3.44 -12.06 13.53
CA ILE A 166 3.75 -13.09 12.53
C ILE A 166 3.68 -14.50 13.15
N GLU A 167 4.28 -14.70 14.34
CA GLU A 167 4.18 -15.97 15.08
C GLU A 167 2.72 -16.31 15.43
N TYR A 168 1.93 -15.32 15.84
CA TYR A 168 0.51 -15.51 16.16
C TYR A 168 -0.32 -15.88 14.93
N ALA A 169 -0.16 -15.17 13.81
CA ALA A 169 -0.84 -15.46 12.55
C ALA A 169 -0.54 -16.89 12.06
N CYS A 170 0.74 -17.27 12.04
CA CYS A 170 1.17 -18.61 11.62
C CYS A 170 0.59 -19.70 12.52
N LYS A 171 0.63 -19.50 13.85
CA LYS A 171 0.02 -20.45 14.79
C LYS A 171 -1.49 -20.54 14.57
N LYS A 172 -2.20 -19.41 14.52
CA LYS A 172 -3.66 -19.39 14.38
C LYS A 172 -4.09 -20.08 13.08
N ARG A 173 -3.40 -19.84 11.96
CA ARG A 173 -3.67 -20.51 10.67
C ARG A 173 -3.52 -22.03 10.76
N ALA A 174 -2.49 -22.50 11.47
CA ALA A 174 -2.26 -23.93 11.68
C ALA A 174 -3.33 -24.54 12.60
N ASP A 175 -3.70 -23.87 13.69
CA ASP A 175 -4.72 -24.31 14.64
C ASP A 175 -6.13 -24.35 13.99
N SER A 176 -6.44 -23.45 13.05
CA SER A 176 -7.74 -23.40 12.34
C SER A 176 -7.77 -24.20 11.03
N ASN A 177 -6.63 -24.70 10.55
CA ASN A 177 -6.47 -25.36 9.25
C ASN A 177 -7.05 -24.56 8.06
N THR A 178 -6.94 -23.24 8.10
CA THR A 178 -7.46 -22.33 7.06
C THR A 178 -6.37 -21.89 6.08
N LYS A 179 -6.76 -21.40 4.90
CA LYS A 179 -5.86 -20.70 3.99
C LYS A 179 -5.54 -19.31 4.56
N GLY A 180 -4.27 -18.90 4.54
CA GLY A 180 -3.80 -17.70 5.23
C GLY A 180 -2.87 -16.83 4.40
N ILE A 181 -3.08 -15.51 4.49
CA ILE A 181 -2.19 -14.48 3.96
C ILE A 181 -1.81 -13.53 5.10
N ILE A 182 -0.54 -13.15 5.22
CA ILE A 182 -0.12 -12.00 6.02
C ILE A 182 0.07 -10.80 5.09
N ASN A 183 -0.62 -9.69 5.38
CA ASN A 183 -0.40 -8.40 4.73
C ASN A 183 0.45 -7.51 5.64
N LEU A 184 1.58 -7.03 5.11
CA LEU A 184 2.53 -6.13 5.79
C LEU A 184 2.67 -4.83 4.98
N SER A 185 1.74 -3.90 5.20
CA SER A 185 1.78 -2.53 4.65
C SER A 185 2.67 -1.61 5.50
N LEU A 186 3.82 -2.14 5.92
CA LEU A 186 4.76 -1.52 6.85
C LEU A 186 6.19 -1.93 6.52
N GLY A 187 7.16 -1.27 7.11
CA GLY A 187 8.54 -1.73 7.03
C GLY A 187 9.57 -0.89 7.78
N SER A 188 10.82 -1.27 7.56
CA SER A 188 12.02 -0.67 8.12
C SER A 188 13.16 -0.75 7.10
N LEU A 189 14.32 -0.19 7.45
CA LEU A 189 15.59 -0.60 6.84
C LEU A 189 15.76 -2.13 6.93
N LYS A 190 16.54 -2.71 6.02
CA LYS A 190 16.77 -4.16 5.93
C LYS A 190 17.17 -4.75 7.28
N ASN A 191 16.41 -5.74 7.72
CA ASN A 191 16.62 -6.44 8.99
C ASN A 191 16.57 -7.96 8.76
N ASN A 192 17.69 -8.64 8.98
CA ASN A 192 17.83 -10.08 8.74
C ASN A 192 16.94 -10.93 9.66
N VAL A 193 16.59 -10.44 10.87
CA VAL A 193 15.69 -11.15 11.80
C VAL A 193 14.25 -11.09 11.29
N LEU A 194 13.83 -9.95 10.73
CA LEU A 194 12.53 -9.84 10.06
C LEU A 194 12.47 -10.73 8.82
N ASN A 195 13.48 -10.68 7.94
CA ASN A 195 13.51 -11.52 6.74
C ASN A 195 13.44 -13.02 7.08
N ALA A 196 14.27 -13.51 8.02
CA ALA A 196 14.24 -14.91 8.45
C ALA A 196 12.89 -15.34 9.06
N ALA A 197 12.15 -14.42 9.71
CA ALA A 197 10.80 -14.70 10.22
C ALA A 197 9.75 -14.77 9.09
N ILE A 198 9.88 -13.93 8.06
CA ILE A 198 9.04 -13.94 6.86
C ILE A 198 9.27 -15.21 6.04
N GLU A 199 10.54 -15.61 5.86
CA GLU A 199 10.94 -16.85 5.21
C GLU A 199 10.39 -18.08 5.96
N ALA A 200 10.52 -18.12 7.29
CA ALA A 200 9.95 -19.20 8.10
C ALA A 200 8.40 -19.24 8.04
N ALA A 201 7.74 -18.08 7.97
CA ALA A 201 6.30 -18.00 7.78
C ALA A 201 5.88 -18.52 6.40
N SER A 202 6.58 -18.11 5.34
CA SER A 202 6.38 -18.55 3.96
C SER A 202 6.54 -20.08 3.83
N HIS A 203 7.64 -20.64 4.35
CA HIS A 203 7.86 -22.08 4.41
C HIS A 203 6.82 -22.87 5.23
N SER A 204 6.09 -22.22 6.15
CA SER A 204 4.98 -22.86 6.86
C SER A 204 3.71 -23.02 6.01
N GLY A 205 3.68 -22.48 4.79
CA GLY A 205 2.48 -22.40 3.94
C GLY A 205 1.62 -21.16 4.19
N MET A 206 2.18 -20.09 4.77
CA MET A 206 1.52 -18.78 4.85
C MET A 206 1.93 -17.95 3.62
N VAL A 207 0.97 -17.40 2.88
CA VAL A 207 1.32 -16.43 1.82
C VAL A 207 1.69 -15.11 2.49
N ILE A 208 2.81 -14.49 2.10
CA ILE A 208 3.23 -13.20 2.66
C ILE A 208 3.25 -12.15 1.56
N VAL A 209 2.57 -11.03 1.78
CA VAL A 209 2.53 -9.88 0.88
C VAL A 209 3.02 -8.64 1.63
N ALA A 210 3.94 -7.89 1.02
CA ALA A 210 4.61 -6.75 1.63
C ALA A 210 4.65 -5.54 0.69
N ALA A 211 4.50 -4.35 1.27
CA ALA A 211 4.79 -3.10 0.60
C ALA A 211 6.31 -2.96 0.32
N ALA A 212 6.68 -2.51 -0.88
CA ALA A 212 8.09 -2.34 -1.25
C ALA A 212 8.77 -1.14 -0.57
N GLY A 213 7.99 -0.15 -0.14
CA GLY A 213 8.42 1.08 0.53
C GLY A 213 8.26 2.36 -0.31
N ASN A 214 8.24 3.52 0.37
CA ASN A 214 7.90 4.82 -0.20
C ASN A 214 9.09 5.81 -0.21
N PHE A 215 10.33 5.34 -0.43
CA PHE A 215 11.55 6.16 -0.32
C PHE A 215 12.27 6.41 -1.65
N ALA A 216 11.64 6.10 -2.79
CA ALA A 216 12.25 6.19 -4.13
C ALA A 216 13.64 5.51 -4.20
N SER A 217 13.78 4.36 -3.53
CA SER A 217 15.05 3.70 -3.26
C SER A 217 15.04 2.21 -3.59
N ASP A 218 16.19 1.54 -3.50
CA ASP A 218 16.29 0.09 -3.72
C ASP A 218 15.50 -0.72 -2.68
N SER A 219 14.41 -1.35 -3.12
CA SER A 219 13.57 -2.26 -2.34
C SER A 219 14.36 -3.40 -1.67
N CYS A 220 15.49 -3.83 -2.25
CA CYS A 220 16.37 -4.84 -1.65
C CYS A 220 17.05 -4.38 -0.35
N ARG A 221 16.96 -3.09 -0.02
CA ARG A 221 17.45 -2.45 1.23
C ARG A 221 16.36 -2.22 2.28
N ALA A 222 15.12 -2.64 2.03
CA ALA A 222 14.01 -2.56 2.97
C ALA A 222 13.56 -3.96 3.46
N SER A 223 13.00 -4.04 4.66
CA SER A 223 12.33 -5.24 5.16
C SER A 223 10.89 -4.88 5.55
N PRO A 224 9.89 -5.75 5.30
CA PRO A 224 10.01 -7.14 4.83
C PRO A 224 10.18 -7.33 3.32
N ALA A 225 10.19 -6.27 2.51
CA ALA A 225 10.27 -6.31 1.04
C ALA A 225 11.44 -7.13 0.44
N SER A 226 12.59 -7.20 1.14
CA SER A 226 13.78 -7.95 0.70
C SER A 226 13.89 -9.39 1.20
N ALA A 227 12.86 -9.92 1.88
CA ALA A 227 12.85 -11.29 2.41
C ALA A 227 12.62 -12.33 1.31
N GLU A 228 13.24 -13.51 1.43
CA GLU A 228 12.91 -14.60 0.51
C GLU A 228 11.48 -15.14 0.78
N GLY A 229 10.79 -15.58 -0.27
CA GLY A 229 9.42 -16.09 -0.16
C GLY A 229 8.32 -15.04 0.10
N VAL A 230 8.65 -13.74 0.17
CA VAL A 230 7.66 -12.64 0.18
C VAL A 230 7.16 -12.35 -1.23
N ILE A 231 5.94 -11.81 -1.35
CA ILE A 231 5.45 -11.11 -2.55
C ILE A 231 5.61 -9.61 -2.28
N SER A 232 6.61 -9.00 -2.90
CA SER A 232 6.97 -7.60 -2.71
C SER A 232 6.31 -6.72 -3.77
N VAL A 233 5.58 -5.69 -3.32
CA VAL A 233 4.64 -4.92 -4.14
C VAL A 233 5.04 -3.45 -4.23
N GLY A 234 5.39 -3.01 -5.43
CA GLY A 234 5.60 -1.58 -5.74
C GLY A 234 4.32 -0.89 -6.21
N ALA A 235 4.36 0.44 -6.28
CA ALA A 235 3.22 1.29 -6.62
C ALA A 235 3.35 1.92 -8.02
N PHE A 236 2.22 2.04 -8.72
CA PHE A 236 2.08 2.88 -9.92
C PHE A 236 0.84 3.78 -9.82
N ASP A 237 0.81 4.84 -10.61
CA ASP A 237 -0.36 5.71 -10.78
C ASP A 237 -1.22 5.17 -11.94
N ASP A 238 -2.45 4.74 -11.67
CA ASP A 238 -3.35 4.16 -12.68
C ASP A 238 -4.04 5.19 -13.59
N LYS A 239 -3.75 6.48 -13.43
CA LYS A 239 -4.15 7.55 -14.36
C LYS A 239 -3.08 7.82 -15.42
N THR A 240 -1.81 7.57 -15.10
CA THR A 240 -0.67 7.82 -15.99
C THR A 240 0.01 6.53 -16.47
N ASP A 241 -0.21 5.39 -15.81
CA ASP A 241 0.57 4.16 -15.89
C ASP A 241 2.08 4.39 -15.69
N GLU A 242 2.48 5.35 -14.87
CA GLU A 242 3.87 5.59 -14.47
C GLU A 242 4.15 5.00 -13.08
N MET A 243 5.38 4.56 -12.82
CA MET A 243 5.79 4.19 -11.46
C MET A 243 5.56 5.39 -10.54
N ALA A 244 4.93 5.16 -9.39
CA ALA A 244 4.62 6.24 -8.46
C ALA A 244 5.94 6.86 -7.96
N SER A 245 6.06 8.20 -7.95
CA SER A 245 7.34 8.89 -7.72
C SER A 245 8.05 8.52 -6.41
N PHE A 246 7.29 8.07 -5.41
CA PHE A 246 7.79 7.60 -4.12
C PHE A 246 8.16 6.12 -4.08
N THR A 247 7.71 5.28 -5.01
CA THR A 247 7.85 3.83 -4.88
C THR A 247 9.32 3.46 -4.83
N ASN A 248 9.67 2.61 -3.87
CA ASN A 248 10.91 1.85 -3.98
C ASN A 248 10.88 1.05 -5.29
N HIS A 249 12.07 0.76 -5.80
CA HIS A 249 12.33 0.17 -7.10
C HIS A 249 13.34 -0.98 -6.99
N GLY A 250 13.64 -1.65 -8.10
CA GLY A 250 14.69 -2.66 -8.17
C GLY A 250 14.18 -4.11 -8.22
N PRO A 251 15.10 -5.09 -8.25
CA PRO A 251 14.80 -6.49 -8.56
C PRO A 251 14.09 -7.26 -7.43
N CYS A 252 14.01 -6.70 -6.22
CA CYS A 252 13.25 -7.29 -5.11
C CYS A 252 11.76 -6.96 -5.15
N ILE A 253 11.25 -6.33 -6.22
CA ILE A 253 9.82 -6.16 -6.47
C ILE A 253 9.34 -7.26 -7.42
N ASP A 254 8.23 -7.92 -7.06
CA ASP A 254 7.67 -9.00 -7.86
C ASP A 254 6.63 -8.52 -8.87
N VAL A 255 5.82 -7.55 -8.44
CA VAL A 255 4.64 -7.01 -9.13
C VAL A 255 4.37 -5.56 -8.70
N LEU A 256 3.73 -4.79 -9.57
CA LEU A 256 3.30 -3.41 -9.33
C LEU A 256 1.76 -3.37 -9.28
N ALA A 257 1.17 -2.66 -8.33
CA ALA A 257 -0.28 -2.39 -8.29
C ALA A 257 -0.55 -0.88 -8.17
N SER A 258 -1.79 -0.46 -8.38
CA SER A 258 -2.17 0.94 -8.13
C SER A 258 -1.84 1.32 -6.69
N GLY A 259 -1.27 2.51 -6.49
CA GLY A 259 -0.84 3.00 -5.18
C GLY A 259 -0.92 4.51 -5.03
N VAL A 260 -1.50 5.21 -6.01
CA VAL A 260 -1.73 6.66 -5.97
C VAL A 260 -3.24 6.89 -5.95
N ASP A 261 -3.70 7.78 -5.07
CA ASP A 261 -5.11 8.11 -4.86
C ASP A 261 -6.03 6.88 -4.68
N VAL A 262 -5.61 5.91 -3.86
CA VAL A 262 -6.38 4.68 -3.62
C VAL A 262 -7.49 4.95 -2.61
N PHE A 263 -8.73 4.69 -3.01
CA PHE A 263 -9.92 4.85 -2.18
C PHE A 263 -10.17 3.62 -1.30
N SER A 264 -10.51 3.83 -0.03
CA SER A 264 -10.94 2.76 0.88
C SER A 264 -11.82 3.29 2.01
N VAL A 265 -12.22 2.38 2.91
CA VAL A 265 -13.01 2.69 4.11
C VAL A 265 -12.22 3.54 5.11
N SER A 266 -12.91 4.42 5.84
CA SER A 266 -12.34 5.19 6.94
C SER A 266 -12.51 4.46 8.27
N HIS A 267 -11.66 4.78 9.24
CA HIS A 267 -11.80 4.32 10.64
C HIS A 267 -12.77 5.19 11.46
N ASN A 268 -13.12 6.39 10.98
CA ASN A 268 -13.87 7.40 11.74
C ASN A 268 -15.04 8.05 10.98
N GLN A 269 -15.24 7.71 9.70
CA GLN A 269 -16.38 8.12 8.88
C GLN A 269 -16.95 6.86 8.22
N LEU A 270 -18.25 6.60 8.38
CA LEU A 270 -18.87 5.35 7.87
C LEU A 270 -19.29 5.43 6.41
N GLU A 271 -19.60 6.65 5.94
CA GLU A 271 -20.20 6.94 4.63
C GLU A 271 -19.20 7.62 3.68
N ILE A 272 -18.21 8.33 4.22
CA ILE A 272 -17.20 9.08 3.44
C ILE A 272 -15.93 8.23 3.30
N PRO A 273 -15.52 7.84 2.08
CA PRO A 273 -14.27 7.12 1.85
C PRO A 273 -13.05 8.02 2.09
N THR A 274 -11.92 7.39 2.39
CA THR A 274 -10.62 8.06 2.51
C THR A 274 -9.70 7.64 1.38
N VAL A 275 -8.92 8.61 0.90
CA VAL A 275 -7.95 8.48 -0.19
C VAL A 275 -6.55 8.52 0.41
N MET A 276 -5.73 7.53 0.05
CA MET A 276 -4.34 7.41 0.51
C MET A 276 -3.42 7.00 -0.65
N SER A 277 -2.16 7.45 -0.59
CA SER A 277 -1.10 7.10 -1.54
C SER A 277 0.09 6.45 -0.85
N GLY A 278 0.53 5.30 -1.36
CA GLY A 278 1.66 4.53 -0.85
C GLY A 278 1.71 3.09 -1.38
N THR A 279 2.88 2.45 -1.33
CA THR A 279 3.01 1.00 -1.56
C THR A 279 2.19 0.17 -0.55
N SER A 280 1.91 0.76 0.61
CA SER A 280 0.94 0.30 1.61
C SER A 280 -0.47 0.07 1.07
N MET A 281 -0.89 0.75 -0.01
CA MET A 281 -2.20 0.60 -0.66
C MET A 281 -2.12 -0.40 -1.83
N SER A 282 -0.95 -0.55 -2.43
CA SER A 282 -0.68 -1.55 -3.48
C SER A 282 -0.61 -2.97 -2.90
N ALA A 283 0.05 -3.17 -1.76
CA ALA A 283 0.16 -4.47 -1.08
C ALA A 283 -1.20 -5.15 -0.77
N PRO A 284 -2.21 -4.49 -0.17
CA PRO A 284 -3.50 -5.12 0.13
C PRO A 284 -4.31 -5.49 -1.11
N ALA A 285 -4.13 -4.79 -2.24
CA ALA A 285 -4.73 -5.22 -3.51
C ALA A 285 -4.18 -6.58 -3.95
N ILE A 286 -2.87 -6.80 -3.80
CA ILE A 286 -2.22 -8.10 -4.06
C ILE A 286 -2.60 -9.15 -3.03
N SER A 287 -2.74 -8.79 -1.74
CA SER A 287 -3.29 -9.69 -0.72
C SER A 287 -4.71 -10.14 -1.08
N GLY A 288 -5.55 -9.26 -1.63
CA GLY A 288 -6.85 -9.62 -2.15
C GLY A 288 -6.78 -10.56 -3.38
N LEU A 289 -5.90 -10.30 -4.35
CA LEU A 289 -5.70 -11.23 -5.48
C LEU A 289 -5.18 -12.59 -5.03
N ALA A 290 -4.25 -12.63 -4.07
CA ALA A 290 -3.80 -13.86 -3.44
C ALA A 290 -4.95 -14.60 -2.76
N ALA A 291 -5.90 -13.91 -2.12
CA ALA A 291 -7.06 -14.53 -1.51
C ALA A 291 -8.03 -15.09 -2.55
N VAL A 292 -8.23 -14.40 -3.67
CA VAL A 292 -8.99 -14.93 -4.83
C VAL A 292 -8.36 -16.23 -5.33
N LEU A 293 -7.06 -16.24 -5.65
CA LEU A 293 -6.32 -17.43 -6.12
C LEU A 293 -6.35 -18.59 -5.11
N LEU A 294 -6.15 -18.31 -3.81
CA LEU A 294 -6.29 -19.30 -2.75
C LEU A 294 -7.71 -19.89 -2.71
N SER A 295 -8.74 -19.07 -2.89
CA SER A 295 -10.14 -19.54 -2.95
C SER A 295 -10.47 -20.31 -4.24
N GLN A 296 -9.70 -20.15 -5.33
CA GLN A 296 -9.74 -20.99 -6.53
C GLN A 296 -9.04 -22.35 -6.35
N GLY A 297 -8.29 -22.54 -5.25
CA GLY A 297 -7.57 -23.78 -4.96
C GLY A 297 -6.10 -23.78 -5.40
N VAL A 298 -5.53 -22.63 -5.76
CA VAL A 298 -4.08 -22.51 -5.97
C VAL A 298 -3.36 -22.73 -4.64
N GLU A 299 -2.30 -23.54 -4.65
CA GLU A 299 -1.50 -23.84 -3.45
C GLU A 299 -0.68 -22.61 -2.99
N PRO A 300 -0.50 -22.36 -1.67
CA PRO A 300 0.17 -21.16 -1.17
C PRO A 300 1.54 -20.86 -1.79
N ARG A 301 2.34 -21.90 -2.04
CA ARG A 301 3.68 -21.80 -2.66
C ARG A 301 3.64 -21.35 -4.14
N GLU A 302 2.50 -21.51 -4.81
CA GLU A 302 2.31 -21.25 -6.25
C GLU A 302 1.71 -19.86 -6.50
N ILE A 303 1.11 -19.24 -5.47
CA ILE A 303 0.45 -17.92 -5.53
C ILE A 303 1.37 -16.84 -6.11
N LYS A 304 2.63 -16.75 -5.65
CA LYS A 304 3.62 -15.78 -6.18
C LYS A 304 3.86 -15.99 -7.67
N GLY A 305 4.00 -17.24 -8.10
CA GLY A 305 4.15 -17.60 -9.51
C GLY A 305 2.92 -17.21 -10.34
N LYS A 306 1.71 -17.52 -9.85
CA LYS A 306 0.45 -17.20 -10.52
C LYS A 306 0.17 -15.69 -10.64
N LEU A 307 0.49 -14.91 -9.61
CA LEU A 307 0.39 -13.44 -9.67
C LEU A 307 1.33 -12.85 -10.74
N ILE A 308 2.55 -13.38 -10.85
CA ILE A 308 3.51 -12.98 -11.89
C ILE A 308 3.05 -13.44 -13.28
N GLU A 309 2.57 -14.68 -13.42
CA GLU A 309 2.03 -15.25 -14.66
C GLU A 309 0.84 -14.44 -15.20
N TYR A 310 -0.07 -14.01 -14.31
CA TYR A 310 -1.24 -13.22 -14.70
C TYR A 310 -0.90 -11.75 -14.94
N SER A 311 0.20 -11.22 -14.38
CA SER A 311 0.56 -9.80 -14.52
C SER A 311 0.68 -9.34 -15.98
N ARG A 312 0.36 -8.06 -16.22
CA ARG A 312 0.51 -7.41 -17.52
C ARG A 312 1.91 -6.85 -17.66
N CYS A 313 2.72 -7.59 -18.41
CA CYS A 313 4.07 -7.19 -18.77
C CYS A 313 4.07 -5.91 -19.64
N ASN A 314 5.02 -5.02 -19.40
CA ASN A 314 5.25 -3.80 -20.19
C ASN A 314 4.10 -2.76 -20.20
N ARG A 315 3.11 -2.88 -19.29
CA ARG A 315 2.05 -1.87 -19.16
C ARG A 315 2.56 -0.56 -18.55
N ILE A 316 3.49 -0.62 -17.60
CA ILE A 316 3.98 0.57 -16.90
C ILE A 316 5.01 1.29 -17.77
N LYS A 317 4.86 2.59 -17.95
CA LYS A 317 5.78 3.43 -18.72
C LYS A 317 7.14 3.46 -18.00
N ASN A 318 8.19 3.04 -18.72
CA ASN A 318 9.60 3.20 -18.35
C ASN A 318 9.96 2.82 -16.91
N THR A 319 9.78 1.55 -16.52
CA THR A 319 10.23 1.06 -15.21
C THR A 319 11.72 1.27 -14.96
N ILE A 320 12.04 1.89 -13.83
CA ILE A 320 13.41 2.29 -13.46
C ILE A 320 14.20 1.16 -12.77
N HIS A 321 15.53 1.26 -12.77
CA HIS A 321 16.46 0.43 -11.96
C HIS A 321 16.26 -1.10 -12.03
N LYS A 322 15.86 -1.64 -13.18
CA LYS A 322 15.55 -3.08 -13.38
C LYS A 322 14.35 -3.59 -12.58
N THR A 323 13.46 -2.71 -12.13
CA THR A 323 12.16 -3.12 -11.56
C THR A 323 11.38 -3.93 -12.61
N PRO A 324 10.85 -5.11 -12.27
CA PRO A 324 10.03 -5.88 -13.20
C PRO A 324 8.77 -5.11 -13.62
N ASN A 325 8.62 -4.89 -14.92
CA ASN A 325 7.46 -4.20 -15.50
C ASN A 325 6.28 -5.17 -15.58
N ARG A 326 5.59 -5.34 -14.45
CA ARG A 326 4.52 -6.31 -14.24
C ARG A 326 3.37 -5.64 -13.48
N ALA A 327 2.40 -5.09 -14.20
CA ALA A 327 1.19 -4.56 -13.57
C ALA A 327 0.28 -5.71 -13.12
N ALA A 328 -0.24 -5.65 -11.90
CA ALA A 328 -1.10 -6.69 -11.34
C ALA A 328 -2.40 -6.86 -12.11
N PHE A 329 -2.85 -8.11 -12.27
CA PHE A 329 -4.06 -8.45 -13.01
C PHE A 329 -4.70 -9.71 -12.44
N ASN A 330 -6.04 -9.78 -12.44
CA ASN A 330 -6.81 -10.76 -11.71
C ASN A 330 -7.14 -12.05 -12.48
N GLY A 331 -6.75 -12.13 -13.76
CA GLY A 331 -7.00 -13.28 -14.64
C GLY A 331 -8.29 -13.20 -15.46
N VAL A 332 -9.18 -12.24 -15.20
CA VAL A 332 -10.45 -12.07 -15.94
C VAL A 332 -10.17 -11.34 -17.25
N ASN A 333 -9.90 -12.10 -18.30
CA ASN A 333 -9.78 -11.56 -19.65
C ASN A 333 -11.16 -11.32 -20.27
N ARG A 334 -11.60 -10.06 -20.29
CA ARG A 334 -12.65 -9.58 -21.19
C ARG A 334 -11.97 -9.01 -22.43
N ASP A 335 -12.34 -9.49 -23.61
CA ASP A 335 -11.63 -9.17 -24.86
C ASP A 335 -11.86 -7.73 -25.36
N ASP A 336 -12.93 -7.08 -24.89
CA ASP A 336 -13.18 -5.65 -25.04
C ASP A 336 -12.79 -4.87 -23.77
N ASP A 337 -11.71 -4.09 -23.87
CA ASP A 337 -11.49 -2.89 -23.03
C ASP A 337 -12.46 -1.76 -23.47
N GLU A 338 -13.73 -2.09 -23.71
CA GLU A 338 -14.80 -1.11 -23.90
C GLU A 338 -15.12 -0.48 -22.55
N TYR A 339 -14.69 0.78 -22.43
CA TYR A 339 -15.27 1.70 -21.47
C TYR A 339 -16.71 1.95 -21.90
N PRO A 340 -17.69 1.86 -20.98
CA PRO A 340 -19.04 2.27 -21.32
C PRO A 340 -18.93 3.73 -21.76
N GLN A 341 -19.15 3.99 -23.06
CA GLN A 341 -19.30 5.34 -23.60
C GLN A 341 -20.16 6.08 -22.61
N SER A 342 -19.69 7.22 -22.11
CA SER A 342 -20.49 8.03 -21.21
C SER A 342 -21.74 8.45 -21.96
N SER A 343 -22.81 7.64 -21.82
CA SER A 343 -24.15 8.10 -22.07
C SER A 343 -24.23 9.39 -21.28
N MET A 344 -24.34 10.51 -21.99
CA MET A 344 -24.59 11.79 -21.38
C MET A 344 -25.91 11.61 -20.66
N TYR A 345 -25.84 11.24 -19.39
CA TYR A 345 -26.97 11.30 -18.49
C TYR A 345 -27.25 12.79 -18.40
N ASN A 346 -28.20 13.21 -19.24
CA ASN A 346 -28.70 14.55 -19.31
C ASN A 346 -29.91 14.55 -18.37
N PRO A 347 -29.73 14.87 -17.07
CA PRO A 347 -30.87 15.09 -16.21
C PRO A 347 -31.55 16.32 -16.77
N SER A 348 -32.63 16.09 -17.51
CA SER A 348 -33.57 17.13 -17.92
C SER A 348 -34.33 17.58 -16.67
N ILE A 349 -33.62 18.30 -15.80
CA ILE A 349 -34.19 18.84 -14.57
C ILE A 349 -35.19 19.90 -14.99
N HIS A 350 -36.46 19.59 -14.78
CA HIS A 350 -37.53 20.58 -14.82
C HIS A 350 -37.26 21.66 -13.76
N GLY A 351 -36.74 22.79 -14.23
CA GLY A 351 -36.88 24.10 -13.60
C GLY A 351 -36.27 24.30 -12.21
N ILE A 352 -34.96 24.61 -12.18
CA ILE A 352 -34.43 25.75 -11.41
C ILE A 352 -33.32 26.39 -12.26
N GLN A 353 -33.41 27.69 -12.54
CA GLN A 353 -32.31 28.44 -13.10
C GLN A 353 -31.33 28.82 -11.98
N ALA A 354 -30.15 28.21 -11.95
CA ALA A 354 -29.06 28.66 -11.08
C ALA A 354 -28.45 29.96 -11.65
N GLN A 355 -28.64 31.08 -10.95
CA GLN A 355 -27.84 32.29 -11.16
C GLN A 355 -26.50 32.13 -10.41
N PRO A 356 -25.35 32.51 -11.02
CA PRO A 356 -24.05 32.36 -10.37
C PRO A 356 -23.87 33.41 -9.26
N VAL A 357 -23.85 32.96 -8.01
CA VAL A 357 -23.47 33.81 -6.87
C VAL A 357 -21.95 33.75 -6.69
N TYR A 358 -21.25 34.77 -7.18
CA TYR A 358 -19.87 35.03 -6.79
C TYR A 358 -19.84 35.75 -5.44
N SER A 359 -19.40 35.07 -4.38
CA SER A 359 -18.93 35.72 -3.16
C SER A 359 -17.40 35.76 -3.15
N LYS A 360 -16.84 36.98 -3.27
CA LYS A 360 -15.45 37.22 -2.87
C LYS A 360 -15.32 36.95 -1.37
N VAL A 361 -14.26 36.26 -0.97
CA VAL A 361 -13.72 36.37 0.39
C VAL A 361 -12.44 37.19 0.30
N GLU A 362 -12.52 38.44 0.75
CA GLU A 362 -11.33 39.27 0.99
C GLU A 362 -10.67 38.80 2.30
N GLY A 363 -9.35 38.64 2.29
CA GLY A 363 -8.64 37.83 3.28
C GLY A 363 -8.32 38.54 4.60
N GLN A 364 -7.89 37.75 5.59
CA GLN A 364 -7.15 38.23 6.75
C GLN A 364 -5.94 37.35 7.04
N SER A 365 -4.78 38.01 7.15
CA SER A 365 -3.53 37.64 7.86
C SER A 365 -3.23 36.15 8.12
N GLN A 366 -2.16 35.67 7.49
CA GLN A 366 -1.29 34.67 8.12
C GLN A 366 -0.63 35.28 9.37
N ASP A 367 -0.57 34.51 10.45
CA ASP A 367 0.50 34.55 11.46
C ASP A 367 0.45 33.26 12.31
N ASN A 368 1.59 32.86 12.87
CA ASN A 368 1.81 31.66 13.70
C ASN A 368 1.73 30.28 13.03
N MET A 369 2.82 29.89 12.34
CA MET A 369 3.34 28.53 12.43
C MET A 369 4.74 28.57 13.04
N SER A 370 4.89 28.04 14.26
CA SER A 370 6.18 27.82 14.90
C SER A 370 6.88 26.62 14.25
N SER A 371 8.04 26.86 13.65
CA SER A 371 8.96 25.81 13.21
C SER A 371 9.61 25.14 14.42
N ASP A 372 9.42 23.83 14.61
CA ASP A 372 10.30 23.01 15.45
C ASP A 372 10.08 21.50 15.20
N THR A 373 10.84 20.92 14.27
CA THR A 373 11.72 19.77 14.54
C THR A 373 12.48 19.36 13.27
N VAL A 374 13.74 19.76 13.19
CA VAL A 374 14.73 19.19 12.27
C VAL A 374 15.42 18.04 13.00
N PHE A 375 15.33 16.82 12.48
CA PHE A 375 16.21 15.74 12.93
C PHE A 375 17.59 15.91 12.29
N ALA A 376 18.51 16.50 13.03
CA ALA A 376 19.92 16.51 12.69
C ALA A 376 20.48 15.09 12.76
N ALA A 377 21.26 14.70 11.75
CA ALA A 377 22.14 13.54 11.86
C ALA A 377 23.33 13.92 12.75
N SER A 378 23.46 13.28 13.91
CA SER A 378 24.65 13.35 14.75
C SER A 378 25.60 12.22 14.36
N ASP A 379 26.60 12.54 13.53
CA ASP A 379 27.81 11.73 13.43
C ASP A 379 28.63 11.93 14.72
N ASP A 380 28.55 10.95 15.64
CA ASP A 380 29.52 10.80 16.73
C ASP A 380 30.50 9.68 16.36
N SER A 381 31.66 10.07 15.85
CA SER A 381 32.84 9.19 15.73
C SER A 381 34.07 9.95 16.18
N ASP A 382 34.66 9.55 17.32
CA ASP A 382 35.97 10.07 17.75
C ASP A 382 36.76 9.02 18.54
N SER A 383 38.10 9.14 18.52
CA SER A 383 39.12 8.20 18.99
C SER A 383 39.09 6.79 18.35
N ASP A 384 40.09 6.35 17.58
CA ASP A 384 41.52 6.41 17.91
C ASP A 384 42.49 6.68 16.74
N ARG A 385 43.62 7.24 17.15
CA ARG A 385 44.76 7.80 16.40
C ARG A 385 45.55 6.77 15.58
N ASP A 386 46.16 7.19 14.46
CA ASP A 386 47.56 7.65 14.40
C ASP A 386 47.99 8.10 12.98
N ASP A 387 49.08 8.89 12.93
CA ASP A 387 49.93 9.30 11.78
C ASP A 387 49.41 10.26 10.66
N ILE A 388 49.84 11.51 10.82
CA ILE A 388 49.99 12.66 9.87
C ILE A 388 51.53 12.75 9.56
N PRO A 389 52.14 13.50 8.58
CA PRO A 389 51.66 14.50 7.59
C PRO A 389 52.09 14.30 6.11
N GLN A 390 51.51 15.08 5.19
CA GLN A 390 52.26 16.18 4.54
C GLN A 390 51.36 17.31 4.02
N GLU A 391 51.85 18.53 4.25
CA GLU A 391 51.18 19.84 4.17
C GLU A 391 50.88 20.31 2.73
N PHE A 392 49.90 21.21 2.57
CA PHE A 392 50.06 22.46 1.80
C PHE A 392 48.97 23.50 2.17
N ASP A 393 49.33 24.78 2.13
CA ASP A 393 48.66 25.94 2.76
C ASP A 393 48.87 27.18 1.84
N VAL A 394 48.12 28.29 1.79
CA VAL A 394 47.07 28.98 2.61
C VAL A 394 46.06 29.64 1.59
N PRO A 395 45.19 30.64 1.87
CA PRO A 395 44.39 31.06 3.03
C PRO A 395 42.89 31.42 2.72
N ASP A 396 42.16 31.80 3.78
CA ASP A 396 40.80 32.38 3.88
C ASP A 396 40.23 33.29 2.77
N GLY A 397 38.90 33.24 2.57
CA GLY A 397 38.11 34.45 2.30
C GLY A 397 36.79 34.35 1.52
N GLN A 398 35.67 34.65 2.21
CA GLN A 398 34.37 35.16 1.69
C GLN A 398 33.32 34.19 1.11
N TYR A 399 32.15 34.21 1.77
CA TYR A 399 30.85 33.69 1.31
C TYR A 399 30.27 34.52 0.15
N LEU A 400 29.41 33.92 -0.69
CA LEU A 400 28.29 34.62 -1.34
C LEU A 400 27.20 33.66 -1.87
N TYR A 401 25.93 33.94 -1.55
CA TYR A 401 24.74 33.25 -2.08
C TYR A 401 24.37 33.71 -3.52
N ARG A 402 23.71 32.86 -4.32
CA ARG A 402 22.92 33.31 -5.49
C ARG A 402 21.66 32.47 -5.79
N ARG A 403 20.54 32.95 -5.23
CA ARG A 403 19.23 33.24 -5.85
C ARG A 403 18.83 32.53 -7.17
N GLU A 404 17.62 31.96 -7.15
CA GLU A 404 16.88 31.42 -8.30
C GLU A 404 16.45 32.48 -9.35
N GLN A 405 16.18 32.03 -10.58
CA GLN A 405 15.55 32.78 -11.69
C GLN A 405 14.61 31.84 -12.48
N PRO A 406 13.39 32.29 -12.89
CA PRO A 406 12.41 31.42 -13.55
C PRO A 406 12.40 31.50 -15.10
N ALA A 407 11.99 30.39 -15.71
CA ALA A 407 11.42 30.20 -17.07
C ALA A 407 11.76 31.17 -18.22
N GLY A 408 12.64 30.73 -19.14
CA GLY A 408 12.71 31.31 -20.49
C GLY A 408 13.95 30.94 -21.34
N SER A 409 13.72 30.21 -22.44
CA SER A 409 14.65 29.94 -23.58
C SER A 409 15.77 28.87 -23.44
N SER A 410 15.76 27.97 -24.43
CA SER A 410 16.83 27.14 -25.02
C SER A 410 18.07 26.72 -24.21
N SER A 411 18.11 25.40 -23.99
CA SER A 411 19.21 24.52 -23.61
C SER A 411 20.59 24.71 -24.26
N LYS A 412 21.64 24.42 -23.47
CA LYS A 412 22.82 23.60 -23.87
C LYS A 412 23.55 23.04 -22.63
N LEU A 413 23.84 21.74 -22.63
CA LEU A 413 24.68 21.09 -21.61
C LEU A 413 26.16 21.45 -21.79
N ILE A 414 26.90 21.56 -20.68
CA ILE A 414 28.28 21.06 -20.55
C ILE A 414 28.42 20.44 -19.14
N TRP A 415 29.06 19.27 -19.04
CA TRP A 415 29.39 18.58 -17.79
C TRP A 415 30.73 19.03 -17.22
N VAL A 416 30.84 19.03 -15.88
CA VAL A 416 32.04 18.60 -15.13
C VAL A 416 31.55 17.73 -13.98
#